data_AF-A0A1H7E9Z7-F1
#
_entry.id   AF-A0A1H7E9Z7-F1
#
_cell.length_a   1.000
_cell.length_b   1.000
_cell.length_c   1.000
_cell.angle_alpha   90.00
_cell.angle_beta   90.00
_cell.angle_gamma   90.00
#
_symmetry.space_group_name_H-M   'P 1'
#
loop_
_entity.id
_entity.type
_entity.pdbx_description
1 polymer ?
#
loop_
_entity_poly.entity_id
_entity_poly.type
_entity_poly.pdbx_seq_one_letter_code
_entity_poly.pdbx_strand_id
1 'polypeptide(L)'
;MPSETGARCVLQTARARRLSLCPDEFGMEQDICDVTLWLIEKHGLSHVHVWVDRHYTHVDRQFADVTVIASPWHRARLTEAAHEAFLALGYTVENTGADTYGHQVCDGHHSRHEAIQAYARIEGALRSWRSV
;
A
#
# COMPACT_ATOMS: atom_id res chain seq x y z
N MET A 1 -29.92 -14.54 9.37
CA MET A 1 -28.50 -14.73 8.98
C MET A 1 -28.21 -13.76 7.85
N PRO A 2 -27.63 -12.58 8.08
CA PRO A 2 -27.16 -11.77 6.99
C PRO A 2 -25.88 -12.43 6.46
N SER A 3 -25.86 -12.76 5.17
CA SER A 3 -24.65 -13.14 4.46
C SER A 3 -23.69 -11.94 4.48
N GLU A 4 -22.67 -12.01 5.33
CA GLU A 4 -21.52 -11.10 5.32
C GLU A 4 -20.72 -11.30 4.03
N THR A 5 -21.26 -10.87 2.89
CA THR A 5 -20.41 -10.38 1.82
C THR A 5 -19.97 -8.98 2.25
N GLY A 6 -19.11 -8.93 3.29
CA GLY A 6 -18.50 -7.68 3.74
C GLY A 6 -17.94 -6.97 2.52
N ALA A 7 -18.25 -5.68 2.37
CA ALA A 7 -17.80 -4.90 1.22
C ALA A 7 -16.28 -5.08 1.09
N ARG A 8 -15.82 -5.68 -0.02
CA ARG A 8 -14.39 -5.89 -0.25
C ARG A 8 -13.72 -4.54 -0.45
N CYS A 9 -12.49 -4.37 0.06
CA CYS A 9 -11.73 -3.14 -0.11
C CYS A 9 -11.82 -2.57 -1.54
N VAL A 10 -12.04 -1.25 -1.66
CA VAL A 10 -12.17 -0.58 -2.96
C VAL A 10 -10.97 -0.85 -3.86
N LEU A 11 -9.75 -0.84 -3.33
CA LEU A 11 -8.53 -1.17 -4.07
C LEU A 11 -8.51 -2.61 -4.57
N GLN A 12 -9.01 -3.57 -3.79
CA GLN A 12 -9.12 -4.96 -4.22
C GLN A 12 -10.17 -5.13 -5.33
N THR A 13 -11.24 -4.35 -5.28
CA THR A 13 -12.24 -4.29 -6.35
C THR A 13 -11.65 -3.67 -7.62
N ALA A 14 -10.90 -2.57 -7.49
CA ALA A 14 -10.19 -1.93 -8.60
C ALA A 14 -9.19 -2.90 -9.24
N ARG A 15 -8.39 -3.60 -8.43
CA ARG A 15 -7.47 -4.66 -8.87
C ARG A 15 -8.18 -5.75 -9.65
N ALA A 16 -9.27 -6.29 -9.12
CA ALA A 16 -10.01 -7.37 -9.78
C ALA A 16 -10.54 -6.92 -11.17
N ARG A 17 -11.04 -5.69 -11.26
CA ARG A 17 -11.49 -5.10 -12.54
C ARG A 17 -10.34 -4.95 -13.52
N ARG A 18 -9.22 -4.36 -13.08
CA ARG A 18 -8.03 -4.20 -13.93
C ARG A 18 -7.53 -5.54 -14.46
N LEU A 19 -7.35 -6.53 -13.60
CA LEU A 19 -6.88 -7.87 -14.02
C LEU A 19 -7.86 -8.57 -14.97
N SER A 20 -9.16 -8.25 -14.91
CA SER A 20 -10.15 -8.80 -15.84
C SER A 20 -10.03 -8.20 -17.24
N LEU A 21 -9.53 -6.96 -17.36
CA LEU A 21 -9.38 -6.24 -18.62
C LEU A 21 -7.96 -6.39 -19.20
N CYS A 22 -6.96 -6.30 -18.33
CA CYS A 22 -5.54 -6.29 -18.64
C CYS A 22 -4.78 -7.14 -17.60
N PRO A 23 -4.66 -8.46 -17.79
CA PRO A 23 -4.09 -9.38 -16.79
C PRO A 23 -2.61 -9.10 -16.48
N ASP A 24 -1.87 -8.69 -17.51
CA ASP A 24 -0.42 -8.47 -17.46
C ASP A 24 -0.05 -7.05 -17.03
N GLU A 25 -1.03 -6.15 -16.92
CA GLU A 25 -0.77 -4.77 -16.52
C GLU A 25 -0.38 -4.71 -15.04
N PHE A 26 0.62 -3.89 -14.73
CA PHE A 26 1.02 -3.65 -13.36
C PHE A 26 -0.04 -2.82 -12.61
N GLY A 27 -0.21 -3.09 -11.31
CA GLY A 27 -1.03 -2.24 -10.45
C GLY A 27 -0.59 -2.30 -8.99
N MET A 28 -0.61 -1.13 -8.35
CA MET A 28 -0.14 -0.94 -6.97
C MET A 28 -1.18 -1.30 -5.92
N GLU A 29 -2.38 -1.70 -6.32
CA GLU A 29 -3.53 -1.78 -5.42
C GLU A 29 -3.27 -2.78 -4.28
N GLN A 30 -2.68 -3.94 -4.61
CA GLN A 30 -2.31 -4.92 -3.60
C GLN A 30 -1.19 -4.42 -2.69
N ASP A 31 -0.20 -3.73 -3.25
CA ASP A 31 0.97 -3.27 -2.49
C ASP A 31 0.56 -2.17 -1.50
N ILE A 32 -0.34 -1.27 -1.89
CA ILE A 32 -0.92 -0.26 -0.99
C ILE A 32 -1.75 -0.92 0.11
N CYS A 33 -2.59 -1.90 -0.22
CA CYS A 33 -3.32 -2.69 0.79
C CYS A 33 -2.36 -3.36 1.77
N ASP A 34 -1.32 -4.04 1.27
CA ASP A 34 -0.41 -4.81 2.10
C ASP A 34 0.42 -3.92 3.02
N VAL A 35 0.94 -2.79 2.53
CA VAL A 35 1.65 -1.82 3.37
C VAL A 35 0.71 -1.22 4.42
N THR A 36 -0.53 -0.89 4.05
CA THR A 36 -1.53 -0.37 5.00
C THR A 36 -1.81 -1.36 6.12
N LEU A 37 -2.11 -2.62 5.78
CA LEU A 37 -2.40 -3.68 6.76
C LEU A 37 -1.17 -4.00 7.62
N TRP A 38 0.02 -4.02 7.02
CA TRP A 38 1.26 -4.24 7.77
C TRP A 38 1.51 -3.14 8.79
N LEU A 39 1.30 -1.86 8.46
CA LEU A 39 1.45 -0.75 9.42
C LEU A 39 0.47 -0.89 10.59
N ILE A 40 -0.77 -1.28 10.31
CA ILE A 40 -1.82 -1.53 11.30
C ILE A 40 -1.38 -2.63 12.27
N GLU A 41 -1.03 -3.80 11.74
CA GLU A 41 -0.62 -4.95 12.54
C GLU A 41 0.68 -4.71 13.32
N LYS A 42 1.68 -4.11 12.68
CA LYS A 42 3.01 -3.88 13.29
C LYS A 42 2.98 -2.87 14.43
N HIS A 43 2.15 -1.84 14.32
CA HIS A 43 2.10 -0.74 15.28
C HIS A 43 0.86 -0.77 16.18
N GLY A 44 0.01 -1.79 16.08
CA GLY A 44 -1.20 -1.92 16.90
C GLY A 44 -2.19 -0.78 16.67
N LEU A 45 -2.28 -0.28 15.43
CA LEU A 45 -3.16 0.83 15.08
C LEU A 45 -4.55 0.29 14.78
N SER A 46 -5.59 1.07 15.03
CA SER A 46 -6.94 0.71 14.60
C SER A 46 -7.17 0.96 13.11
N HIS A 47 -6.51 2.00 12.57
CA HIS A 47 -6.67 2.42 11.19
C HIS A 47 -5.56 3.40 10.77
N VAL A 48 -5.14 3.31 9.51
CA VAL A 48 -4.27 4.30 8.84
C VAL A 48 -4.64 4.39 7.37
N HIS A 49 -4.36 5.54 6.76
CA HIS A 49 -4.42 5.67 5.31
C HIS A 49 -3.01 5.87 4.76
N VAL A 50 -2.63 5.05 3.79
CA VAL A 50 -1.42 5.23 3.00
C VAL A 50 -1.81 5.94 1.72
N TRP A 51 -1.24 7.13 1.52
CA TRP A 51 -1.41 7.96 0.34
C TRP A 51 -0.14 7.87 -0.51
N VAL A 52 -0.29 7.54 -1.80
CA VAL A 52 0.83 7.48 -2.74
C VAL A 52 0.60 8.52 -3.82
N ASP A 53 1.52 9.47 -3.95
CA ASP A 53 1.52 10.47 -5.00
C ASP A 53 2.41 10.01 -6.14
N ARG A 54 1.91 10.10 -7.37
CA ARG A 54 2.62 9.61 -8.56
C ARG A 54 2.65 10.67 -9.65
N HIS A 55 3.78 10.82 -10.31
CA HIS A 55 3.87 11.64 -11.53
C HIS A 55 3.18 10.94 -12.70
N TYR A 56 2.54 11.70 -13.59
CA TYR A 56 1.88 11.14 -14.79
C TYR A 56 2.84 10.41 -15.75
N THR A 57 4.13 10.70 -15.66
CA THR A 57 5.20 10.06 -16.45
C THR A 57 5.73 8.77 -15.82
N HIS A 58 5.43 8.50 -14.56
CA HIS A 58 5.91 7.31 -13.87
C HIS A 58 5.18 6.06 -14.38
N VAL A 59 5.96 5.01 -14.62
CA VAL A 59 5.49 3.69 -15.06
C VAL A 59 5.78 2.65 -13.99
N ASP A 60 4.99 1.59 -13.96
CA ASP A 60 5.15 0.46 -13.03
C ASP A 60 5.41 0.90 -11.57
N ARG A 61 6.49 0.38 -10.97
CA ARG A 61 6.90 0.57 -9.56
C ARG A 61 7.61 1.91 -9.32
N GLN A 62 7.06 3.00 -9.86
CA GLN A 62 7.58 4.35 -9.64
C GLN A 62 6.48 5.25 -9.07
N PHE A 63 6.81 6.02 -8.05
CA PHE A 63 5.96 7.08 -7.50
C PHE A 63 6.80 8.22 -6.93
N ALA A 64 6.17 9.37 -6.70
CA ALA A 64 6.83 10.61 -6.31
C ALA A 64 7.02 10.71 -4.81
N ASP A 65 5.98 10.36 -4.04
CA ASP A 65 6.02 10.40 -2.59
C ASP A 65 4.99 9.44 -1.98
N VAL A 66 5.19 9.09 -0.70
CA VAL A 66 4.23 8.37 0.12
C VAL A 66 4.00 9.13 1.42
N THR A 67 2.74 9.28 1.81
CA THR A 67 2.35 9.91 3.05
C THR A 67 1.39 9.01 3.81
N VAL A 68 1.68 8.75 5.09
CA VAL A 68 0.72 8.10 5.98
C VAL A 68 -0.12 9.15 6.70
N ILE A 69 -1.44 9.03 6.61
CA ILE A 69 -2.39 9.82 7.39
C ILE A 69 -2.83 8.95 8.56
N ALA A 70 -2.35 9.35 9.75
CA ALA A 70 -2.64 8.72 11.03
C ALA A 70 -2.71 9.80 12.12
N SER A 71 -2.93 9.38 13.38
CA SER A 71 -2.80 10.26 14.54
C SER A 71 -1.44 11.01 14.51
N PRO A 72 -1.41 12.33 14.76
CA PRO A 72 -0.25 13.19 14.49
C PRO A 72 1.02 12.75 15.22
N TRP A 73 0.90 12.07 16.36
CA TRP A 73 2.01 11.64 17.21
C TRP A 73 2.98 10.65 16.54
N HIS A 74 2.54 9.92 15.51
CA HIS A 74 3.35 8.89 14.86
C HIS A 74 3.54 9.09 13.36
N ARG A 75 3.03 10.19 12.79
CA ARG A 75 2.98 10.39 11.34
C ARG A 75 4.33 10.22 10.66
N ALA A 76 5.37 10.94 11.11
CA ALA A 76 6.69 10.87 10.48
C ALA A 76 7.26 9.45 10.49
N ARG A 77 7.21 8.77 11.64
CA ARG A 77 7.72 7.38 11.78
C ARG A 77 6.95 6.39 10.91
N LEU A 78 5.64 6.54 10.80
CA LEU A 78 4.81 5.68 9.96
C LEU A 78 5.03 5.94 8.48
N THR A 79 5.21 7.21 8.08
CA THR A 79 5.58 7.57 6.71
C THR A 79 6.93 6.96 6.32
N GLU A 80 7.96 7.10 7.16
CA GLU A 80 9.27 6.47 6.91
C GLU A 80 9.15 4.94 6.81
N ALA A 81 8.38 4.31 7.71
CA ALA A 81 8.16 2.87 7.66
C ALA A 81 7.44 2.42 6.37
N ALA A 82 6.46 3.19 5.90
CA ALA A 82 5.79 2.95 4.62
C ALA A 82 6.74 3.12 3.44
N HIS A 83 7.56 4.17 3.47
CA HIS A 83 8.57 4.44 2.45
C HIS A 83 9.58 3.28 2.35
N GLU A 84 10.15 2.83 3.46
CA GLU A 84 11.03 1.65 3.49
C GLU A 84 10.34 0.39 2.97
N ALA A 85 9.06 0.17 3.31
CA ALA A 85 8.31 -0.99 2.83
C ALA A 85 8.15 -0.97 1.30
N PHE A 86 7.85 0.19 0.70
CA PHE A 86 7.78 0.33 -0.75
C PHE A 86 9.15 0.14 -1.42
N LEU A 87 10.23 0.71 -0.87
CA LEU A 87 11.59 0.46 -1.37
C LEU A 87 11.93 -1.03 -1.33
N ALA A 88 11.60 -1.74 -0.25
CA ALA A 88 11.82 -3.17 -0.12
C ALA A 88 10.98 -4.02 -1.09
N LEU A 89 9.82 -3.52 -1.54
CA LEU A 89 9.03 -4.11 -2.62
C LEU A 89 9.57 -3.79 -4.02
N GLY A 90 10.71 -3.09 -4.12
CA GLY A 90 11.38 -2.74 -5.37
C GLY A 90 10.81 -1.50 -6.05
N TYR A 91 10.15 -0.61 -5.31
CA TYR A 91 9.74 0.69 -5.85
C TYR A 91 10.90 1.67 -5.91
N THR A 92 10.87 2.52 -6.92
CA THR A 92 11.66 3.75 -6.98
C THR A 92 10.77 4.91 -6.53
N VAL A 93 11.23 5.63 -5.51
CA VAL A 93 10.56 6.83 -5.00
C VAL A 93 11.42 8.03 -5.36
N GLU A 94 10.94 8.82 -6.31
CA GLU A 94 11.67 9.97 -6.83
C GLU A 94 10.70 11.10 -7.16
N ASN A 95 10.90 12.25 -6.52
CA ASN A 95 10.14 13.45 -6.84
C ASN A 95 10.89 14.27 -7.89
N THR A 96 10.35 14.31 -9.10
CA THR A 96 10.90 15.05 -10.24
C THR A 96 10.50 16.52 -10.26
N GLY A 97 9.64 16.96 -9.33
CA GLY A 97 9.04 18.30 -9.31
C GLY A 97 7.90 18.50 -10.30
N ALA A 98 7.55 17.48 -11.09
CA ALA A 98 6.40 17.51 -11.99
C ALA A 98 5.06 17.34 -11.24
N ASP A 99 3.95 17.58 -11.93
CA ASP A 99 2.62 17.38 -11.36
C ASP A 99 2.40 15.92 -10.91
N THR A 100 1.70 15.75 -9.79
CA THR A 100 1.36 14.45 -9.22
C THR A 100 -0.16 14.23 -9.19
N TYR A 101 -0.54 12.97 -9.13
CA TYR A 101 -1.89 12.55 -8.77
C TYR A 101 -1.83 11.52 -7.65
N GLY A 102 -2.81 11.57 -6.75
CA GLY A 102 -2.94 10.61 -5.66
C GLY A 102 -3.51 9.29 -6.15
N HIS A 103 -2.93 8.18 -5.72
CA HIS A 103 -3.50 6.86 -5.92
C HIS A 103 -4.66 6.60 -4.95
N GLN A 104 -5.54 5.66 -5.32
CA GLN A 104 -6.64 5.25 -4.44
C GLN A 104 -6.11 4.70 -3.11
N VAL A 105 -6.88 4.92 -2.05
CA VAL A 105 -6.50 4.58 -0.67
C VAL A 105 -7.17 3.29 -0.23
N CYS A 106 -6.46 2.48 0.56
CA CYS A 106 -7.04 1.33 1.24
C CYS A 106 -8.06 1.81 2.30
N ASP A 107 -9.28 1.28 2.23
CA ASP A 107 -10.39 1.60 3.14
C ASP A 107 -10.48 0.61 4.33
N GLY A 108 -9.52 -0.30 4.46
CA GLY A 108 -9.40 -1.22 5.59
C GLY A 108 -10.36 -2.41 5.58
N HIS A 109 -11.21 -2.58 4.55
CA HIS A 109 -12.13 -3.72 4.48
C HIS A 109 -11.42 -5.00 4.02
N HIS A 110 -10.66 -5.59 4.94
CA HIS A 110 -9.90 -6.81 4.77
C HIS A 110 -10.14 -7.80 5.91
N SER A 111 -9.99 -9.08 5.59
CA SER A 111 -10.02 -10.16 6.57
C SER A 111 -8.73 -10.20 7.38
N ARG A 112 -8.79 -10.82 8.57
CA ARG A 112 -7.60 -11.11 9.39
C ARG A 112 -6.57 -11.96 8.64
N HIS A 113 -7.00 -12.85 7.75
CA HIS A 113 -6.09 -13.67 6.97
C HIS A 113 -5.27 -12.83 5.99
N GLU A 114 -5.90 -11.88 5.30
CA GLU A 114 -5.21 -10.93 4.41
C GLU A 114 -4.21 -10.06 5.19
N ALA A 115 -4.57 -9.61 6.40
CA ALA A 115 -3.65 -8.85 7.26
C ALA A 115 -2.39 -9.65 7.63
N ILE A 116 -2.54 -10.94 7.99
CA ILE A 116 -1.41 -11.83 8.29
C ILE A 116 -0.53 -12.07 7.05
N GLN A 117 -1.15 -12.28 5.89
CA GLN A 117 -0.42 -12.45 4.62
C GLN A 117 0.37 -11.19 4.25
N ALA A 118 -0.27 -10.03 4.33
CA ALA A 118 0.37 -8.73 4.12
C ALA A 118 1.57 -8.55 5.06
N TYR A 119 1.39 -8.82 6.35
CA TYR A 119 2.45 -8.73 7.34
C TYR A 119 3.65 -9.61 6.97
N ALA A 120 3.40 -10.89 6.65
CA ALA A 120 4.46 -11.82 6.28
C ALA A 120 5.20 -11.39 4.99
N ARG A 121 4.47 -10.88 3.99
CA ARG A 121 5.02 -10.40 2.72
C ARG A 121 5.94 -9.20 2.94
N ILE A 122 5.48 -8.16 3.66
CA ILE A 122 6.25 -6.93 3.87
C ILE A 122 7.47 -7.19 4.76
N GLU A 123 7.31 -7.92 5.86
CA GLU A 123 8.46 -8.28 6.72
C GLU A 123 9.47 -9.16 5.98
N GLY A 124 9.02 -10.05 5.09
CA GLY A 124 9.90 -10.84 4.22
C GLY A 124 10.69 -9.98 3.24
N ALA A 125 10.03 -9.01 2.59
CA ALA A 125 10.66 -8.06 1.69
C ALA A 125 11.70 -7.20 2.43
N LEU A 126 11.34 -6.63 3.59
CA LEU A 126 12.24 -5.80 4.40
C LEU A 126 13.48 -6.57 4.88
N ARG A 127 13.33 -7.82 5.33
CA ARG A 127 14.48 -8.66 5.72
C ARG A 127 15.42 -8.90 4.54
N SER A 128 14.86 -9.20 3.38
CA SER A 128 15.66 -9.47 2.17
C SER A 128 16.40 -8.22 1.73
N TRP A 129 15.72 -7.07 1.70
CA TRP A 129 16.28 -5.78 1.30
C TRP A 129 17.42 -5.29 2.21
N ARG A 130 17.28 -5.45 3.53
CA ARG A 130 18.30 -5.04 4.52
C ARG A 130 19.51 -5.98 4.62
N SER A 131 19.43 -7.15 3.98
CA SER A 131 20.54 -8.11 3.94
C SER A 131 21.47 -7.89 2.74
N VAL A 132 21.16 -6.90 1.90
CA VAL A 132 21.95 -6.46 0.73
C VAL A 132 22.80 -5.27 1.13
#